data_AF-A0A8J7CRF9-F1
#
_entry.id   AF-A0A8J7CRF9-F1
#
_cell.length_a   1.000
_cell.length_b   1.000
_cell.length_c   1.000
_cell.angle_alpha   90.00
_cell.angle_beta   90.00
_cell.angle_gamma   90.00
#
_symmetry.space_group_name_H-M   'P 1'
#
loop_
_entity.id
_entity.type
_entity.pdbx_description
1 polymer ?
#
loop_
_entity_poly.entity_id
_entity_poly.type
_entity_poly.pdbx_seq_one_letter_code
_entity_poly.pdbx_strand_id
1 'polypeptide(L)'
;MNRPASSKFVPGLPSDDDIDTPTNENASSKPDSIKIYDGIAECTMNDADTLKSVKLRAKDLAIQKVKQEIADYASGFWRDRYLTLPDDEVLSIADEICTITDVKYNVFDSDDNTLVRATVLAQVDDNVLMNYIIQFFKERNELKIQNETLRKENETLRNENSDLKRQISEFRQQVLNPLANKKSREADKLYSKEDYTGAIKLYDEAIRLNPNDDMSYNNRGLAYKNLRQYERALQDFNRAIQINPNNASAKYNRSQIHG
;
A
#
# COMPACT_ATOMS: atom_id res chain seq x y z
N MET A 1 29.82 16.96 17.12
CA MET A 1 29.82 15.70 16.36
C MET A 1 28.66 15.75 15.38
N ASN A 2 28.90 16.17 14.14
CA ASN A 2 27.90 16.19 13.07
C ASN A 2 28.61 15.66 11.82
N ARG A 3 28.23 14.47 11.34
CA ARG A 3 28.64 13.98 10.01
C ARG A 3 27.72 14.66 8.98
N PRO A 4 28.24 15.23 7.87
CA PRO A 4 27.37 15.62 6.79
C PRO A 4 26.89 14.36 6.07
N ALA A 5 25.60 14.35 5.71
CA ALA A 5 24.98 13.31 4.90
C ALA A 5 25.74 13.21 3.56
N SER A 6 26.17 11.98 3.24
CA SER A 6 26.73 11.63 1.94
C SER A 6 25.72 11.98 0.85
N SER A 7 26.04 13.00 0.06
CA SER A 7 25.45 13.24 -1.25
C SER A 7 25.67 11.99 -2.09
N LYS A 8 24.65 11.13 -2.18
CA LYS A 8 24.61 10.07 -3.20
C LYS A 8 24.33 10.79 -4.51
N PHE A 9 25.36 10.88 -5.33
CA PHE A 9 25.28 11.25 -6.73
C PHE A 9 24.15 10.44 -7.38
N VAL A 10 23.04 11.10 -7.73
CA VAL A 10 22.03 10.53 -8.62
C VAL A 10 22.53 10.89 -10.01
N PRO A 11 22.97 9.94 -10.85
CA PRO A 11 23.34 10.26 -12.23
C PRO A 11 22.13 10.94 -12.89
N GLY A 12 22.37 12.06 -13.58
CA GLY A 12 21.33 12.76 -14.33
C GLY A 12 20.62 11.82 -15.28
N LEU A 13 19.29 11.94 -15.36
CA LEU A 13 18.45 11.25 -16.32
C LEU A 13 18.97 11.53 -17.75
N PRO A 14 19.00 10.54 -18.64
CA PRO A 14 19.22 10.80 -20.05
C PRO A 14 18.05 11.64 -20.57
N SER A 15 18.36 12.66 -21.37
CA SER A 15 17.40 13.42 -22.16
C SER A 15 16.83 12.56 -23.31
N ASP A 16 15.69 12.93 -23.90
CA ASP A 16 15.09 12.21 -25.04
C ASP A 16 16.06 12.06 -26.22
N ASP A 17 17.09 12.91 -26.30
CA ASP A 17 18.18 12.86 -27.30
C ASP A 17 19.27 11.79 -27.01
N ASP A 18 19.31 11.22 -25.79
CA ASP A 18 20.25 10.14 -25.43
C ASP A 18 19.72 8.75 -25.85
N ILE A 19 18.48 8.70 -26.39
CA ILE A 19 17.93 7.54 -27.09
C ILE A 19 18.33 7.67 -28.56
N ASP A 20 19.62 7.47 -28.84
CA ASP A 20 20.08 7.33 -30.22
C ASP A 20 19.37 6.13 -30.84
N THR A 21 18.40 6.39 -31.73
CA THR A 21 17.97 5.40 -32.72
C THR A 21 19.23 4.97 -33.47
N PRO A 22 19.58 3.68 -33.53
CA PRO A 22 20.85 3.28 -34.11
C PRO A 22 20.88 3.68 -35.59
N THR A 23 21.56 4.77 -35.90
CA THR A 23 21.94 5.13 -37.26
C THR A 23 23.04 4.14 -37.67
N ASN A 24 22.61 3.25 -38.55
CA ASN A 24 23.38 2.31 -39.34
C ASN A 24 24.79 2.81 -39.70
N GLU A 25 25.82 2.24 -39.08
CA GLU A 25 27.16 2.16 -39.67
C GLU A 25 27.87 0.90 -39.14
N ASN A 26 28.16 -0.03 -40.07
CA ASN A 26 28.87 -1.30 -39.93
C ASN A 26 28.14 -2.49 -39.26
N ALA A 27 27.20 -3.10 -40.00
CA ALA A 27 26.84 -4.52 -39.80
C ALA A 27 26.75 -5.26 -41.15
N SER A 28 27.92 -5.53 -41.75
CA SER A 28 28.06 -6.56 -42.79
C SER A 28 27.97 -7.95 -42.15
N SER A 29 26.76 -8.32 -41.75
CA SER A 29 26.18 -9.66 -41.54
C SER A 29 24.95 -9.43 -40.65
N LYS A 30 23.76 -9.63 -41.19
CA LYS A 30 22.58 -9.75 -40.31
C LYS A 30 22.86 -10.98 -39.42
N PRO A 31 22.92 -10.85 -38.08
CA PRO A 31 22.76 -12.04 -37.27
C PRO A 31 21.38 -12.60 -37.61
N ASP A 32 21.28 -13.92 -37.83
CA ASP A 32 19.99 -14.58 -37.94
C ASP A 32 19.15 -14.10 -36.74
N SER A 33 17.99 -13.48 -36.99
CA SER A 33 17.22 -12.84 -35.92
C SER A 33 16.74 -13.84 -34.87
N ILE A 34 16.78 -15.13 -35.18
CA ILE A 34 16.38 -16.22 -34.32
C ILE A 34 17.63 -16.84 -33.68
N LYS A 35 17.69 -16.79 -32.35
CA LYS A 35 18.66 -17.55 -31.57
C LYS A 35 18.06 -18.84 -31.04
N ILE A 36 18.88 -19.87 -30.99
CA ILE A 36 18.53 -21.19 -30.46
C ILE A 36 19.24 -21.37 -29.14
N TYR A 37 18.48 -21.78 -28.12
CA TYR A 37 18.97 -22.11 -26.78
C TYR A 37 18.71 -23.59 -26.49
N ASP A 38 19.65 -24.26 -25.83
CA ASP A 38 19.53 -25.66 -25.44
C ASP A 38 19.57 -25.86 -23.92
N GLY A 39 18.44 -26.32 -23.38
CA GLY A 39 18.30 -26.67 -21.97
C GLY A 39 18.52 -28.14 -21.76
N ILE A 40 19.52 -28.50 -20.94
CA ILE A 40 19.74 -29.89 -20.53
C ILE A 40 19.56 -30.02 -19.03
N ALA A 41 18.64 -30.90 -18.62
CA ALA A 41 18.41 -31.21 -17.22
C ALA A 41 18.20 -32.71 -17.01
N GLU A 42 18.61 -33.18 -15.83
CA GLU A 42 18.53 -34.59 -15.44
C GLU A 42 17.75 -34.72 -14.15
N CYS A 43 16.92 -35.76 -14.04
CA CYS A 43 16.19 -36.12 -12.84
C CYS A 43 16.24 -37.63 -12.63
N THR A 44 16.51 -38.05 -11.40
CA THR A 44 16.44 -39.45 -10.98
C THR A 44 15.01 -39.81 -10.62
N MET A 45 14.64 -41.07 -10.89
CA MET A 45 13.36 -41.64 -10.44
C MET A 45 13.48 -42.13 -9.00
N ASN A 46 12.50 -41.82 -8.17
CA ASN A 46 12.32 -42.41 -6.85
C ASN A 46 11.22 -43.48 -6.86
N ASP A 47 11.10 -44.28 -5.80
CA ASP A 47 10.14 -45.38 -5.70
C ASP A 47 8.66 -44.98 -5.92
N ALA A 48 8.32 -43.73 -5.63
CA ALA A 48 6.96 -43.19 -5.81
C ALA A 48 6.73 -42.55 -7.19
N ASP A 49 7.75 -42.49 -8.05
CA ASP A 49 7.69 -41.77 -9.31
C ASP A 49 7.21 -42.63 -10.48
N THR A 50 6.48 -41.99 -11.40
CA THR A 50 6.23 -42.55 -12.73
C THR A 50 7.25 -41.98 -13.71
N LEU A 51 7.57 -42.72 -14.76
CA LEU A 51 8.43 -42.20 -15.84
C LEU A 51 7.88 -40.89 -16.44
N LYS A 52 6.54 -40.74 -16.47
CA LYS A 52 5.87 -39.52 -16.95
C LYS A 52 6.11 -38.33 -16.02
N SER A 53 6.00 -38.50 -14.69
CA SER A 53 6.24 -37.42 -13.73
C SER A 53 7.71 -36.99 -13.71
N VAL A 54 8.65 -37.92 -13.90
CA VAL A 54 10.08 -37.62 -13.95
C VAL A 54 10.46 -36.91 -15.26
N LYS A 55 9.90 -37.34 -16.40
CA LYS A 55 10.04 -36.62 -17.67
C LYS A 55 9.52 -35.19 -17.58
N LEU A 56 8.37 -34.97 -16.95
CA LEU A 56 7.82 -33.62 -16.79
C LEU A 56 8.74 -32.74 -15.94
N ARG A 57 9.22 -33.22 -14.78
CA ARG A 57 10.17 -32.49 -13.93
C ARG A 57 11.48 -32.17 -14.66
N ALA A 58 12.04 -33.13 -15.38
CA ALA A 58 13.26 -32.93 -16.16
C ALA A 58 13.04 -31.88 -17.27
N LYS A 59 11.88 -31.91 -17.95
CA LYS A 59 11.52 -30.90 -18.94
C LYS A 59 11.39 -29.52 -18.32
N ASP A 60 10.67 -29.38 -17.21
CA ASP A 60 10.45 -28.09 -16.55
C ASP A 60 11.78 -27.48 -16.09
N LEU A 61 12.69 -28.30 -15.56
CA LEU A 61 14.03 -27.86 -15.17
C LEU A 61 14.89 -27.46 -16.38
N ALA A 62 14.78 -28.19 -17.51
CA ALA A 62 15.47 -27.84 -18.74
C ALA A 62 14.93 -26.51 -19.33
N ILE A 63 13.62 -26.28 -19.27
CA ILE A 63 13.00 -25.01 -19.66
C ILE A 63 13.46 -23.87 -18.76
N GLN A 64 13.54 -24.08 -17.44
CA GLN A 64 14.05 -23.06 -16.52
C GLN A 64 15.50 -22.66 -16.84
N LYS A 65 16.35 -23.62 -17.20
CA LYS A 65 17.73 -23.31 -17.63
C LYS A 65 17.78 -22.47 -18.90
N VAL A 66 16.98 -22.83 -19.91
CA VAL A 66 16.84 -22.03 -21.14
C VAL A 66 16.42 -20.60 -20.81
N LYS A 67 15.39 -20.45 -19.97
CA LYS A 67 14.88 -19.13 -19.57
C LYS A 67 15.94 -18.31 -18.83
N GLN A 68 16.70 -18.94 -17.93
CA GLN A 68 17.81 -18.29 -17.24
C GLN A 68 18.90 -17.84 -18.22
N GLU A 69 19.24 -18.65 -19.20
CA GLU A 69 20.26 -18.30 -20.21
C GLU A 69 19.81 -17.14 -21.11
N ILE A 70 18.54 -17.15 -21.54
CA ILE A 70 17.93 -16.02 -22.25
C ILE A 70 17.98 -14.76 -21.37
N ALA A 71 17.68 -14.90 -20.08
CA ALA A 71 17.73 -13.80 -19.13
C ALA A 71 19.14 -13.26 -18.93
N ASP A 72 20.14 -14.14 -18.81
CA ASP A 72 21.55 -13.76 -18.69
C ASP A 72 22.01 -13.02 -19.95
N TYR A 73 21.65 -13.52 -21.14
CA TYR A 73 21.92 -12.86 -22.42
C TYR A 73 21.30 -11.46 -22.50
N ALA A 74 20.01 -11.34 -22.18
CA ALA A 74 19.31 -10.07 -22.12
C ALA A 74 19.97 -9.11 -21.12
N SER A 75 20.32 -9.60 -19.92
CA SER A 75 20.96 -8.78 -18.89
C SER A 75 22.35 -8.30 -19.31
N GLY A 76 23.11 -9.11 -20.04
CA GLY A 76 24.46 -8.78 -20.50
C GLY A 76 24.48 -7.64 -21.51
N PHE A 77 23.51 -7.60 -22.43
CA PHE A 77 23.39 -6.51 -23.40
C PHE A 77 23.15 -5.15 -22.74
N TRP A 78 22.42 -5.14 -21.62
CA TRP A 78 21.95 -3.92 -20.97
C TRP A 78 22.72 -3.52 -19.71
N ARG A 79 23.46 -4.43 -19.05
CA ARG A 79 24.32 -4.12 -17.88
C ARG A 79 25.24 -2.93 -18.10
N ASP A 80 25.70 -2.73 -19.32
CA ASP A 80 26.62 -1.64 -19.67
C ASP A 80 25.91 -0.33 -20.05
N ARG A 81 24.58 -0.34 -20.28
CA ARG A 81 23.83 0.83 -20.75
C ARG A 81 22.74 1.32 -19.79
N TYR A 82 22.00 0.43 -19.12
CA TYR A 82 20.86 0.79 -18.26
C TYR A 82 20.71 -0.23 -17.12
N LEU A 83 20.29 0.22 -15.93
CA LEU A 83 20.26 -0.57 -14.69
C LEU A 83 19.84 -2.05 -14.86
N THR A 84 20.49 -2.94 -14.10
CA THR A 84 20.15 -4.37 -14.02
C THR A 84 18.67 -4.58 -13.71
N LEU A 85 17.96 -5.27 -14.61
CA LEU A 85 16.62 -5.79 -14.34
C LEU A 85 16.70 -6.87 -13.25
N PRO A 86 15.73 -6.92 -12.31
CA PRO A 86 15.55 -8.07 -11.43
C PRO A 86 15.36 -9.38 -12.21
N ASP A 87 15.94 -10.47 -11.73
CA ASP A 87 15.93 -11.77 -12.42
C ASP A 87 14.50 -12.28 -12.71
N ASP A 88 13.55 -12.02 -11.80
CA ASP A 88 12.14 -12.39 -11.96
C ASP A 88 11.44 -11.65 -13.11
N GLU A 89 11.76 -10.36 -13.30
CA GLU A 89 11.22 -9.58 -14.41
C GLU A 89 11.79 -10.09 -15.75
N VAL A 90 13.09 -10.37 -15.82
CA VAL A 90 13.71 -10.90 -17.05
C VAL A 90 13.20 -12.31 -17.37
N LEU A 91 12.97 -13.14 -16.36
CA LEU A 91 12.35 -14.45 -16.54
C LEU A 91 10.91 -14.33 -17.06
N SER A 92 10.13 -13.34 -16.61
CA SER A 92 8.78 -13.08 -17.17
C SER A 92 8.85 -12.68 -18.65
N ILE A 93 9.85 -11.90 -19.05
CA ILE A 93 10.07 -11.57 -20.46
C ILE A 93 10.42 -12.83 -21.25
N ALA A 94 11.33 -13.65 -20.72
CA ALA A 94 11.72 -14.92 -21.33
C ALA A 94 10.52 -15.86 -21.51
N ASP A 95 9.59 -15.90 -20.55
CA ASP A 95 8.36 -16.69 -20.63
C ASP A 95 7.46 -16.31 -21.82
N GLU A 96 7.39 -15.02 -22.13
CA GLU A 96 6.49 -14.50 -23.17
C GLU A 96 7.07 -14.69 -24.59
N ILE A 97 8.39 -14.62 -24.72
CA ILE A 97 9.07 -14.65 -26.04
C ILE A 97 9.67 -16.00 -26.41
N CYS A 98 9.89 -16.89 -25.44
CA CYS A 98 10.53 -18.18 -25.65
C CYS A 98 9.57 -19.17 -26.30
N THR A 99 9.90 -19.63 -27.50
CA THR A 99 9.16 -20.69 -28.17
C THR A 99 9.91 -22.01 -28.05
N ILE A 100 9.35 -22.97 -27.31
CA ILE A 100 9.91 -24.33 -27.25
C ILE A 100 9.63 -25.04 -28.57
N THR A 101 10.67 -25.42 -29.30
CA THR A 101 10.57 -26.03 -30.62
C THR A 101 10.71 -27.54 -30.60
N ASP A 102 11.50 -28.08 -29.67
CA ASP A 102 11.70 -29.52 -29.53
C ASP A 102 12.00 -29.93 -28.08
N VAL A 103 11.59 -31.14 -27.71
CA VAL A 103 11.91 -31.76 -26.42
C VAL A 103 12.24 -33.23 -26.60
N LYS A 104 13.49 -33.59 -26.32
CA LYS A 104 13.98 -34.98 -26.37
C LYS A 104 14.21 -35.52 -24.97
N TYR A 105 13.97 -36.82 -24.80
CA TYR A 105 14.22 -37.53 -23.55
C TYR A 105 15.13 -38.71 -23.78
N ASN A 106 16.17 -38.82 -22.96
CA ASN A 106 17.00 -40.01 -22.87
C ASN A 106 16.81 -40.62 -21.47
N VAL A 107 16.51 -41.91 -21.44
CA VAL A 107 16.33 -42.67 -20.19
C VAL A 107 17.53 -43.59 -20.04
N PHE A 108 18.18 -43.53 -18.89
CA PHE A 108 19.31 -44.37 -18.54
C PHE A 108 18.90 -45.21 -17.33
N ASP A 109 18.76 -46.51 -17.55
CA ASP A 109 18.46 -47.47 -16.50
C ASP A 109 19.76 -48.10 -15.99
N SER A 110 19.98 -48.06 -14.68
CA SER A 110 20.98 -48.86 -13.98
C SER A 110 20.30 -49.73 -12.92
N ASP A 111 21.03 -50.72 -12.39
CA ASP A 111 20.49 -51.70 -11.43
C ASP A 111 19.88 -51.05 -10.18
N ASP A 112 20.34 -49.85 -9.81
CA ASP A 112 19.91 -49.14 -8.60
C ASP A 112 19.06 -47.88 -8.88
N ASN A 113 19.04 -47.34 -10.11
CA ASN A 113 18.36 -46.06 -10.41
C ASN A 113 18.00 -45.89 -11.89
N THR A 114 16.86 -45.24 -12.16
CA THR A 114 16.53 -44.70 -13.48
C THR A 114 16.80 -43.20 -13.53
N LEU A 115 17.62 -42.75 -14.47
CA LEU A 115 17.90 -41.35 -14.75
C LEU A 115 17.21 -40.92 -16.03
N VAL A 116 16.50 -39.79 -16.00
CA VAL A 116 15.89 -39.18 -17.18
C VAL A 116 16.59 -37.86 -17.48
N ARG A 117 17.21 -37.76 -18.65
CA ARG A 117 17.72 -36.50 -19.21
C ARG A 117 16.70 -35.92 -20.19
N ALA A 118 16.29 -34.69 -19.97
CA ALA A 118 15.54 -33.90 -20.94
C ALA A 118 16.48 -32.91 -21.64
N THR A 119 16.36 -32.82 -22.96
CA THR A 119 16.98 -31.79 -23.79
C THR A 119 15.86 -30.98 -24.44
N VAL A 120 15.83 -29.69 -24.17
CA VAL A 120 14.83 -28.75 -24.67
C VAL A 120 15.53 -27.81 -25.64
N LEU A 121 14.98 -27.67 -26.84
CA LEU A 121 15.39 -26.62 -27.78
C LEU A 121 14.35 -25.52 -27.77
N ALA A 122 14.84 -24.29 -27.65
CA ALA A 122 14.00 -23.10 -27.68
C ALA A 122 14.53 -22.10 -28.68
N GLN A 123 13.62 -21.30 -29.22
CA GLN A 123 13.91 -20.21 -30.13
C GLN A 123 13.44 -18.89 -29.53
N VAL A 124 14.24 -17.85 -29.72
CA VAL A 124 13.91 -16.46 -29.38
C VAL A 124 14.27 -15.58 -30.57
N ASP A 125 13.35 -14.71 -30.96
CA ASP A 125 13.65 -13.64 -31.91
C ASP A 125 14.25 -12.45 -31.15
N ASP A 126 15.52 -12.13 -31.45
CA ASP A 126 16.27 -11.05 -30.80
C ASP A 126 15.57 -9.69 -31.01
N ASN A 127 14.89 -9.44 -32.14
CA ASN A 127 14.16 -8.19 -32.36
C ASN A 127 12.93 -8.09 -31.45
N VAL A 128 12.23 -9.21 -31.25
CA VAL A 128 11.06 -9.27 -30.36
C VAL A 128 11.51 -9.07 -28.91
N LEU A 129 12.56 -9.77 -28.49
CA LEU A 129 13.19 -9.62 -27.17
C LEU A 129 13.56 -8.15 -26.90
N MET A 130 14.24 -7.51 -27.86
CA MET A 130 14.70 -6.13 -27.72
C MET A 130 13.55 -5.13 -27.65
N ASN A 131 12.53 -5.27 -28.51
CA ASN A 131 11.35 -4.40 -28.48
C ASN A 131 10.60 -4.51 -27.14
N TYR A 132 10.42 -5.73 -26.63
CA TYR A 132 9.76 -5.96 -25.35
C TYR A 132 10.51 -5.28 -24.21
N ILE A 133 11.83 -5.48 -24.12
CA ILE A 133 12.66 -4.89 -23.07
C ILE A 133 12.59 -3.36 -23.11
N ILE A 134 12.69 -2.75 -24.30
CA ILE A 134 12.61 -1.30 -24.47
C ILE A 134 11.26 -0.77 -23.97
N GLN A 135 10.16 -1.40 -24.37
CA GLN A 135 8.82 -1.02 -23.94
C GLN A 135 8.66 -1.15 -22.41
N PHE A 136 9.12 -2.26 -21.84
CA PHE A 136 9.08 -2.51 -20.41
C PHE A 136 9.80 -1.41 -19.61
N PHE A 137 11.01 -1.03 -20.01
CA PHE A 137 11.76 0.04 -19.34
C PHE A 137 11.08 1.39 -19.45
N LYS A 138 10.48 1.70 -20.62
CA LYS A 138 9.73 2.93 -20.83
C LYS A 138 8.56 3.01 -19.86
N GLU A 139 7.74 1.98 -19.80
CA GLU A 139 6.58 1.90 -18.90
C GLU A 139 7.00 1.98 -17.43
N ARG A 140 8.07 1.27 -17.04
CA ARG A 140 8.61 1.32 -15.67
C ARG A 140 9.09 2.73 -15.28
N ASN A 141 9.76 3.43 -16.18
CA ASN A 141 10.23 4.79 -15.94
C ASN A 141 9.06 5.78 -15.80
N GLU A 142 8.06 5.67 -16.67
CA GLU A 142 6.83 6.46 -16.58
C GLU A 142 6.12 6.22 -15.24
N LEU A 143 5.96 4.95 -14.83
CA LEU A 143 5.37 4.58 -13.54
C LEU A 143 6.18 5.10 -12.35
N LYS A 144 7.51 5.12 -12.45
CA LYS A 144 8.37 5.66 -11.39
C LYS A 144 8.14 7.17 -11.21
N ILE A 145 8.11 7.93 -12.31
CA ILE A 145 7.86 9.38 -12.30
C ILE A 145 6.46 9.67 -11.75
N GLN A 146 5.46 8.90 -12.16
CA GLN A 146 4.09 9.02 -11.64
C GLN A 146 4.03 8.74 -10.14
N ASN A 147 4.69 7.67 -9.67
CA ASN A 147 4.74 7.34 -8.24
C ASN A 147 5.42 8.43 -7.40
N GLU A 148 6.51 9.02 -7.89
CA GLU A 148 7.18 10.13 -7.21
C GLU A 148 6.28 11.38 -7.15
N THR A 149 5.55 11.67 -8.23
CA THR A 149 4.58 12.77 -8.28
C THR A 149 3.45 12.56 -7.27
N LEU A 150 2.82 11.38 -7.26
CA LEU A 150 1.76 11.02 -6.32
C LEU A 150 2.23 11.06 -4.87
N ARG A 151 3.48 10.69 -4.60
CA ARG A 151 4.05 10.80 -3.25
C ARG A 151 4.13 12.24 -2.77
N LYS A 152 4.61 13.15 -3.62
CA LYS A 152 4.67 14.60 -3.30
C LYS A 152 3.27 15.18 -3.06
N GLU A 153 2.30 14.84 -3.90
CA GLU A 153 0.91 15.29 -3.74
C GLU A 153 0.30 14.78 -2.42
N ASN A 154 0.50 13.50 -2.09
CA ASN A 154 0.05 12.93 -0.82
C ASN A 154 0.68 13.60 0.40
N GLU A 155 1.96 13.98 0.31
CA GLU A 155 2.64 14.72 1.38
C GLU A 155 2.04 16.12 1.57
N THR A 156 1.79 16.85 0.47
CA THR A 156 1.11 18.14 0.50
C THR A 156 -0.28 18.03 1.13
N LEU A 157 -1.10 17.08 0.69
CA LEU A 157 -2.45 16.85 1.24
C LEU A 157 -2.41 16.45 2.73
N ARG A 158 -1.39 15.71 3.17
CA ARG A 158 -1.22 15.40 4.60
C ARG A 158 -0.91 16.65 5.41
N ASN A 159 -0.05 17.53 4.90
CA ASN A 159 0.30 18.79 5.54
C ASN A 159 -0.91 19.72 5.62
N GLU A 160 -1.67 19.88 4.53
CA GLU A 160 -2.92 20.66 4.50
C GLU A 160 -3.96 20.11 5.48
N ASN A 161 -4.15 18.79 5.51
CA ASN A 161 -5.06 18.15 6.48
C ASN A 161 -4.61 18.38 7.93
N SER A 162 -3.30 18.40 8.19
CA SER A 162 -2.78 18.67 9.53
C SER A 162 -3.04 20.13 9.95
N ASP A 163 -2.89 21.07 9.01
CA ASP A 163 -3.13 22.49 9.25
C ASP A 163 -4.63 22.77 9.46
N LEU A 164 -5.51 22.19 8.64
CA LEU A 164 -6.97 22.28 8.82
C LEU A 164 -7.41 21.73 10.18
N LYS A 165 -6.85 20.60 10.63
CA LYS A 165 -7.11 20.06 11.97
C LYS A 165 -6.71 21.04 13.07
N ARG A 166 -5.56 21.71 12.91
CA ARG A 166 -5.11 22.76 13.84
C ARG A 166 -6.09 23.94 13.86
N GLN A 167 -6.46 24.46 12.69
CA GLN A 167 -7.41 25.57 12.56
C GLN A 167 -8.78 25.23 13.17
N ILE A 168 -9.31 24.02 12.95
CA ILE A 168 -10.57 23.55 13.55
C ILE A 168 -10.45 23.50 15.08
N SER A 169 -9.33 23.02 15.61
CA SER A 169 -9.07 22.99 17.05
C SER A 169 -9.02 24.41 17.65
N GLU A 170 -8.30 25.32 17.00
CA GLU A 170 -8.21 26.73 17.40
C GLU A 170 -9.58 27.41 17.37
N PHE A 171 -10.37 27.22 16.29
CA PHE A 171 -11.72 27.76 16.19
C PHE A 171 -12.64 27.23 17.30
N ARG A 172 -12.56 25.93 17.60
CA ARG A 172 -13.29 25.34 18.72
C ARG A 172 -12.89 26.00 20.05
N GLN A 173 -11.61 26.17 20.31
CA GLN A 173 -11.11 26.73 21.56
C GLN A 173 -11.43 28.23 21.71
N GLN A 174 -11.30 29.01 20.64
CA GLN A 174 -11.44 30.46 20.68
C GLN A 174 -12.88 30.95 20.52
N VAL A 175 -13.72 30.19 19.79
CA VAL A 175 -15.07 30.63 19.43
C VAL A 175 -16.14 29.72 20.03
N LEU A 176 -16.10 28.42 19.72
CA LEU A 176 -17.20 27.53 20.09
C LEU A 176 -17.26 27.27 21.61
N ASN A 177 -16.12 27.01 22.26
CA ASN A 177 -16.08 26.75 23.70
C ASN A 177 -16.52 27.97 24.53
N PRO A 178 -16.05 29.21 24.27
CA PRO A 178 -16.56 30.38 24.97
C PRO A 178 -18.05 30.61 24.76
N LEU A 179 -18.56 30.37 23.54
CA LEU A 179 -19.98 30.50 23.25
C LEU A 179 -20.81 29.43 23.99
N ALA A 180 -20.34 28.19 24.02
CA ALA A 180 -20.95 27.11 24.80
C ALA A 180 -21.01 27.48 26.29
N ASN A 181 -19.88 27.92 26.87
CA ASN A 181 -19.80 28.36 28.26
C ASN A 181 -20.76 29.51 28.57
N LYS A 182 -20.91 30.46 27.63
CA LYS A 182 -21.88 31.56 27.78
C LYS A 182 -23.31 31.01 27.85
N LYS A 183 -23.67 30.08 26.96
CA LYS A 183 -24.99 29.43 26.94
C LYS A 183 -25.26 28.63 28.22
N SER A 184 -24.27 27.88 28.72
CA SER A 184 -24.41 27.15 30.00
C SER A 184 -24.62 28.11 31.18
N ARG A 185 -23.89 29.23 31.25
CA ARG A 185 -24.10 30.25 32.30
C ARG A 185 -25.48 30.90 32.22
N GLU A 186 -26.01 31.14 31.02
CA GLU A 186 -27.37 31.64 30.84
C GLU A 186 -28.41 30.58 31.28
N ALA A 187 -28.16 29.30 30.99
CA ALA A 187 -28.97 28.18 31.45
C ALA A 187 -28.96 28.05 32.98
N ASP A 188 -27.80 28.17 33.63
CA ASP A 188 -27.66 28.14 35.09
C ASP A 188 -28.52 29.24 35.75
N LYS A 189 -28.57 30.44 35.14
CA LYS A 189 -29.42 31.54 35.62
C LYS A 189 -30.91 31.20 35.53
N LEU A 190 -31.37 30.61 34.43
CA LEU A 190 -32.77 30.18 34.30
C LEU A 190 -33.09 29.04 35.28
N TYR A 191 -32.18 28.08 35.42
CA TYR A 191 -32.31 26.99 36.38
C TYR A 191 -32.45 27.52 37.81
N SER A 192 -31.66 28.52 38.21
CA SER A 192 -31.74 29.14 39.53
C SER A 192 -33.06 29.89 39.78
N LYS A 193 -33.78 30.24 38.71
CA LYS A 193 -35.14 30.81 38.75
C LYS A 193 -36.23 29.75 38.62
N GLU A 194 -35.86 28.47 38.72
CA GLU A 194 -36.74 27.30 38.55
C GLU A 194 -37.38 27.18 37.16
N ASP A 195 -36.93 27.97 36.17
CA ASP A 195 -37.31 27.79 34.77
C ASP A 195 -36.47 26.68 34.13
N TYR A 196 -36.81 25.44 34.48
CA TYR A 196 -36.10 24.26 33.99
C TYR A 196 -36.27 24.04 32.48
N THR A 197 -37.42 24.42 31.92
CA THR A 197 -37.67 24.26 30.47
C THR A 197 -36.82 25.23 29.65
N GLY A 198 -36.72 26.48 30.10
CA GLY A 198 -35.81 27.47 29.51
C GLY A 198 -34.34 27.06 29.67
N ALA A 199 -33.95 26.57 30.86
CA ALA A 199 -32.60 26.08 31.11
C ALA A 199 -32.22 24.91 30.18
N ILE A 200 -33.11 23.93 29.99
CA ILE A 200 -32.88 22.79 29.09
C ILE A 200 -32.57 23.26 27.66
N LYS A 201 -33.35 24.21 27.12
CA LYS A 201 -33.11 24.73 25.76
C LYS A 201 -31.72 25.35 25.60
N LEU A 202 -31.26 26.09 26.61
CA LEU A 202 -29.93 26.71 26.59
C LEU A 202 -28.81 25.68 26.80
N TYR A 203 -29.01 24.67 27.64
CA TYR A 203 -28.06 23.55 27.73
C TYR A 203 -28.00 22.76 26.41
N ASP A 204 -29.11 22.59 25.69
CA ASP A 204 -29.10 21.96 24.36
C ASP A 204 -28.23 22.75 23.37
N GLU A 205 -28.31 24.08 23.40
CA GLU A 205 -27.44 24.94 22.59
C GLU A 205 -25.98 24.82 23.01
N ALA A 206 -25.69 24.82 24.32
CA ALA A 206 -24.34 24.66 24.84
C ALA A 206 -23.72 23.32 24.41
N ILE A 207 -24.47 22.22 24.54
CA ILE A 207 -24.05 20.87 24.16
C ILE A 207 -23.83 20.76 22.65
N ARG A 208 -24.65 21.43 21.82
CA ARG A 208 -24.45 21.45 20.36
C ARG A 208 -23.12 22.11 19.98
N LEU A 209 -22.74 23.16 20.71
CA LEU A 209 -21.49 23.89 20.49
C LEU A 209 -20.28 23.14 21.06
N ASN A 210 -20.41 22.53 22.24
CA ASN A 210 -19.41 21.69 22.86
C ASN A 210 -20.00 20.34 23.34
N PRO A 211 -20.00 19.30 22.48
CA PRO A 211 -20.61 18.01 22.80
C PRO A 211 -19.81 17.17 23.79
N ASN A 212 -18.63 17.64 24.22
CA ASN A 212 -17.75 16.99 25.18
C ASN A 212 -17.72 17.72 26.54
N ASP A 213 -18.68 18.61 26.81
CA ASP A 213 -18.82 19.24 28.12
C ASP A 213 -19.70 18.41 29.05
N ASP A 214 -19.07 17.63 29.94
CA ASP A 214 -19.77 16.79 30.91
C ASP A 214 -20.64 17.58 31.89
N MET A 215 -20.26 18.82 32.20
CA MET A 215 -21.03 19.68 33.12
C MET A 215 -22.37 20.10 32.53
N SER A 216 -22.41 20.49 31.25
CA SER A 216 -23.66 20.85 30.58
C SER A 216 -24.64 19.68 30.51
N TYR A 217 -24.16 18.45 30.24
CA TYR A 217 -25.00 17.25 30.33
C TYR A 217 -25.50 17.02 31.76
N ASN A 218 -24.63 17.08 32.78
CA ASN A 218 -25.05 16.92 34.17
C ASN A 218 -26.13 17.94 34.56
N ASN A 219 -25.96 19.21 34.21
CA ASN A 219 -26.89 20.26 34.60
C ASN A 219 -28.22 20.16 33.84
N ARG A 220 -28.20 19.76 32.57
CA ARG A 220 -29.43 19.44 31.83
C ARG A 220 -30.16 18.24 32.44
N GLY A 221 -29.42 17.21 32.86
CA GLY A 221 -29.97 16.06 33.57
C GLY A 221 -30.65 16.46 34.89
N LEU A 222 -30.05 17.38 35.64
CA LEU A 222 -30.68 17.95 36.84
C LEU A 222 -31.99 18.69 36.53
N ALA A 223 -32.01 19.49 35.46
CA ALA A 223 -33.22 20.17 35.02
C ALA A 223 -34.33 19.18 34.63
N TYR A 224 -34.00 18.11 33.89
CA TYR A 224 -34.94 17.02 33.61
C TYR A 224 -35.42 16.32 34.88
N LYS A 225 -34.53 16.08 35.86
CA LYS A 225 -34.89 15.48 37.16
C LYS A 225 -35.93 16.32 37.89
N ASN A 226 -35.76 17.64 37.94
CA ASN A 226 -36.72 18.55 38.60
C ASN A 226 -38.07 18.59 37.87
N LEU A 227 -38.08 18.39 36.55
CA LEU A 227 -39.30 18.18 35.75
C LEU A 227 -39.84 16.74 35.83
N ARG A 228 -39.28 15.88 36.67
CA ARG A 228 -39.64 14.45 36.82
C ARG A 228 -39.51 13.63 35.54
N GLN A 229 -38.67 14.07 34.60
CA GLN A 229 -38.32 13.35 33.36
C GLN A 229 -37.09 12.48 33.61
N TYR A 230 -37.25 11.44 34.43
CA TYR A 230 -36.14 10.66 34.98
C TYR A 230 -35.33 9.90 33.93
N GLU A 231 -35.97 9.37 32.88
CA GLU A 231 -35.28 8.63 31.81
C GLU A 231 -34.30 9.54 31.05
N ARG A 232 -34.73 10.77 30.74
CA ARG A 232 -33.89 11.77 30.07
C ARG A 232 -32.76 12.24 30.98
N ALA A 233 -33.05 12.44 32.26
CA ALA A 233 -32.04 12.77 33.25
C ALA A 233 -30.94 11.68 33.35
N LEU A 234 -31.34 10.41 33.40
CA LEU A 234 -30.41 9.28 33.42
C LEU A 234 -29.56 9.21 32.15
N GLN A 235 -30.13 9.44 30.97
CA GLN A 235 -29.38 9.52 29.71
C GLN A 235 -28.28 10.58 29.78
N ASP A 236 -28.62 11.76 30.27
CA ASP A 236 -27.68 12.87 30.41
C ASP A 236 -26.59 12.62 31.45
N PHE A 237 -26.94 12.09 32.63
CA PHE A 237 -25.93 11.72 33.62
C PHE A 237 -25.01 10.62 33.11
N ASN A 238 -25.53 9.63 32.39
CA ASN A 238 -24.71 8.60 31.77
C ASN A 238 -23.77 9.20 30.72
N ARG A 239 -24.25 10.14 29.90
CA ARG A 239 -23.42 10.81 28.91
C ARG A 239 -22.31 11.64 29.56
N ALA A 240 -22.61 12.38 30.63
CA ALA A 240 -21.63 13.10 31.41
C ALA A 240 -20.54 12.17 31.97
N ILE A 241 -20.92 11.01 32.52
CA ILE A 241 -19.97 9.99 33.04
C ILE A 241 -19.14 9.36 31.92
N GLN A 242 -19.71 9.14 30.73
CA GLN A 242 -18.96 8.63 29.57
C GLN A 242 -17.89 9.63 29.10
N ILE A 243 -18.21 10.92 29.11
CA ILE A 243 -17.28 11.99 28.73
C ILE A 243 -16.20 12.16 29.81
N ASN A 244 -16.61 12.23 31.07
CA ASN A 244 -15.73 12.37 32.22
C ASN A 244 -16.08 11.33 33.29
N PRO A 245 -15.39 10.18 33.31
CA PRO A 245 -15.61 9.14 34.31
C PRO A 245 -15.35 9.58 35.76
N ASN A 246 -14.70 10.72 35.98
CA ASN A 246 -14.42 11.28 37.31
C ASN A 246 -15.44 12.33 37.77
N ASN A 247 -16.49 12.61 36.96
CA ASN A 247 -17.55 13.54 37.36
C ASN A 247 -18.39 12.92 38.50
N ALA A 248 -18.01 13.24 39.74
CA ALA A 248 -18.67 12.74 40.94
C ALA A 248 -20.12 13.24 41.06
N SER A 249 -20.38 14.48 40.65
CA SER A 249 -21.72 15.07 40.65
C SER A 249 -22.69 14.28 39.76
N ALA A 250 -22.27 13.92 38.54
CA ALA A 250 -23.10 13.12 37.63
C ALA A 250 -23.38 11.71 38.19
N LYS A 251 -22.39 11.05 38.79
CA LYS A 251 -22.58 9.73 39.46
C LYS A 251 -23.56 9.82 40.62
N TYR A 252 -23.40 10.84 41.46
CA TYR A 252 -24.28 11.09 42.60
C TYR A 252 -25.71 11.35 42.13
N ASN A 253 -25.89 12.28 41.18
CA ASN A 253 -27.20 12.64 40.65
C ASN A 253 -27.90 11.47 39.96
N ARG A 254 -27.17 10.63 39.22
CA ARG A 254 -27.70 9.38 38.65
C ARG A 254 -28.19 8.43 39.73
N SER A 255 -27.41 8.27 40.80
CA SER A 255 -27.75 7.36 41.90
C SER A 255 -29.02 7.80 42.64
N GLN A 256 -29.25 9.12 42.78
CA GLN A 256 -30.47 9.67 43.36
C GLN A 256 -31.75 9.40 42.56
N ILE A 257 -31.67 8.97 41.30
CA ILE A 257 -32.86 8.60 40.53
C ILE A 257 -33.25 7.14 40.81
N HIS A 258 -32.27 6.28 41.13
CA HIS A 258 -32.46 4.85 41.35
C HIS A 258 -32.71 4.47 42.82
N GLY A 259 -32.39 5.36 43.76
CA GLY A 259 -32.68 5.20 45.19
C GLY A 259 -33.98 5.89 45.58
#